data_AF-A0A1F9C874-F1
#
_entry.id   AF-A0A1F9C874-F1
#
_cell.length_a   1.000
_cell.length_b   1.000
_cell.length_c   1.000
_cell.angle_alpha   90.00
_cell.angle_beta   90.00
_cell.angle_gamma   90.00
#
_symmetry.space_group_name_H-M   'P 1'
#
loop_
_entity.id
_entity.type
_entity.pdbx_description
1 polymer ?
#
loop_
_entity_poly.entity_id
_entity_poly.type
_entity_poly.pdbx_seq_one_letter_code
_entity_poly.pdbx_strand_id
1 'polypeptide(L)'
;MIRRFAAFLLIASLLCPGCKEDKPRVELTPEDKELLRAKADEKIGIVIMENLPALFAGVVVFRSDAFVSQSRMLDQANLSVLNMFGNTAILLLNSPDIPPLLKERSVKKIYYLCRQGALPRLDPAFEMDIMRRFGEGKEDDPIDFLIRFREPPGEKDEKLVEAAGFTIQARTGTIWVVTGPLRHLPRLLENDRIIYYEAASKARTK
;
A
#
# COMPACT_ATOMS: atom_id res chain seq x y z
N MET A 1 -7.07 42.08 24.89
CA MET A 1 -7.41 41.64 23.51
C MET A 1 -6.37 40.72 22.88
N ILE A 2 -5.07 40.91 23.12
CA ILE A 2 -3.97 40.14 22.49
C ILE A 2 -3.98 38.63 22.84
N ARG A 3 -4.35 38.26 24.08
CA ARG A 3 -4.38 36.85 24.55
C ARG A 3 -5.43 35.95 23.84
N ARG A 4 -6.52 36.53 23.32
CA ARG A 4 -7.58 35.78 22.62
C ARG A 4 -7.21 35.49 21.16
N PHE A 5 -6.42 36.35 20.52
CA PHE A 5 -5.89 36.13 19.18
C PHE A 5 -4.81 35.04 19.14
N ALA A 6 -3.94 34.97 20.15
CA ALA A 6 -2.93 33.92 20.26
C ALA A 6 -3.55 32.53 20.42
N ALA A 7 -4.67 32.42 21.17
CA ALA A 7 -5.40 31.16 21.33
C ALA A 7 -6.08 30.71 20.03
N PHE A 8 -6.63 31.64 19.24
CA PHE A 8 -7.21 31.33 17.92
C PHE A 8 -6.15 30.88 16.90
N LEU A 9 -4.95 31.48 16.92
CA LEU A 9 -3.82 31.07 16.08
C LEU A 9 -3.29 29.68 16.45
N LEU A 10 -3.22 29.35 17.75
CA LEU A 10 -2.83 28.02 18.20
C LEU A 10 -3.87 26.96 17.84
N ILE A 11 -5.16 27.25 18.00
CA ILE A 11 -6.25 26.35 17.63
C ILE A 11 -6.32 26.16 16.10
N ALA A 12 -6.07 27.21 15.30
CA ALA A 12 -5.96 27.11 13.84
C ALA A 12 -4.76 26.25 13.41
N SER A 13 -3.63 26.33 14.12
CA SER A 13 -2.47 25.47 13.85
C SER A 13 -2.66 24.00 14.24
N LEU A 14 -3.56 23.73 15.20
CA LEU A 14 -3.95 22.38 15.62
C LEU A 14 -5.08 21.78 14.74
N LEU A 15 -5.84 22.63 14.04
CA LEU A 15 -6.93 22.24 13.13
C LEU A 15 -6.50 22.09 11.67
N CYS A 16 -5.26 22.41 11.34
CA CYS A 16 -4.64 21.84 10.15
C CYS A 16 -4.24 20.40 10.53
N PRO A 17 -4.99 19.35 10.11
CA PRO A 17 -4.33 18.06 9.98
C PRO A 17 -3.08 18.34 9.14
N GLY A 18 -1.97 17.67 9.41
CA GLY A 18 -0.79 17.72 8.55
C GLY A 18 -1.18 17.26 7.14
N CYS A 19 -1.78 18.16 6.36
CA CYS A 19 -1.92 18.12 4.94
C CYS A 19 -0.49 18.22 4.46
N LYS A 20 0.16 17.06 4.34
CA LYS A 20 1.27 16.95 3.40
C LYS A 20 0.75 17.58 2.11
N GLU A 21 1.36 18.70 1.78
CA GLU A 21 1.04 19.55 0.64
C GLU A 21 0.68 18.69 -0.57
N ASP A 22 -0.40 19.04 -1.24
CA ASP A 22 -0.60 18.64 -2.63
C ASP A 22 0.62 19.17 -3.40
N LYS A 23 1.64 18.30 -3.53
CA LYS A 23 2.86 18.60 -4.27
C LYS A 23 2.44 19.04 -5.68
N PRO A 24 3.12 20.05 -6.25
CA PRO A 24 2.75 20.56 -7.56
C PRO A 24 2.76 19.43 -8.58
N ARG A 25 1.77 19.45 -9.46
CA ARG A 25 1.61 18.47 -10.53
C ARG A 25 2.89 18.36 -11.35
N VAL A 26 3.30 17.13 -11.64
CA VAL A 26 4.41 16.85 -12.55
C VAL A 26 3.84 16.55 -13.93
N GLU A 27 4.28 17.28 -14.95
CA GLU A 27 3.99 16.92 -16.34
C GLU A 27 4.85 15.71 -16.74
N LEU A 28 4.19 14.63 -17.17
CA LEU A 28 4.89 13.41 -17.57
C LEU A 28 5.54 13.58 -18.95
N THR A 29 6.85 13.45 -18.99
CA THR A 29 7.61 13.31 -20.23
C THR A 29 7.32 11.95 -20.89
N PRO A 30 7.63 11.75 -22.19
CA PRO A 30 7.55 10.44 -22.83
C PRO A 30 8.35 9.36 -22.09
N GLU A 31 9.54 9.71 -21.59
CA GLU A 31 10.39 8.83 -20.78
C GLU A 31 9.68 8.39 -19.49
N ASP A 32 9.00 9.31 -18.79
CA ASP A 32 8.26 8.98 -17.56
C ASP A 32 7.15 7.96 -17.84
N LYS A 33 6.46 8.07 -18.99
CA LYS A 33 5.40 7.13 -19.38
C LYS A 33 5.95 5.74 -19.68
N GLU A 34 7.13 5.65 -20.28
CA GLU A 34 7.81 4.37 -20.50
C GLU A 34 8.25 3.73 -19.18
N LEU A 35 8.83 4.53 -18.28
CA LEU A 35 9.21 4.06 -16.95
C LEU A 35 8.01 3.60 -16.14
N LEU A 36 6.87 4.30 -16.22
CA LEU A 36 5.62 3.88 -15.59
C LEU A 36 5.18 2.50 -16.08
N ARG A 37 5.19 2.27 -17.39
CA ARG A 37 4.82 0.95 -17.96
C ARG A 37 5.80 -0.16 -17.56
N ALA A 38 7.09 0.17 -17.44
CA ALA A 38 8.13 -0.82 -17.17
C ALA A 38 8.27 -1.17 -15.67
N LYS A 39 8.05 -0.19 -14.78
CA LYS A 39 8.42 -0.29 -13.36
C LYS A 39 7.27 -0.02 -12.40
N ALA A 40 6.10 0.42 -12.84
CA ALA A 40 4.95 0.65 -11.97
C ALA A 40 3.83 -0.35 -12.24
N ASP A 41 3.09 -0.70 -11.20
CA ASP A 41 1.83 -1.40 -11.35
C ASP A 41 0.80 -0.56 -12.14
N GLU A 42 -0.11 -1.25 -12.83
CA GLU A 42 -1.12 -0.63 -13.71
C GLU A 42 -1.94 0.43 -12.98
N LYS A 43 -2.31 0.16 -11.72
CA LYS A 43 -3.09 1.10 -10.91
C LYS A 43 -2.35 2.40 -10.63
N ILE A 44 -1.03 2.34 -10.42
CA ILE A 44 -0.20 3.55 -10.27
C ILE A 44 -0.18 4.33 -11.58
N GLY A 45 -0.06 3.63 -12.71
CA GLY A 45 -0.17 4.24 -14.04
C GLY A 45 -1.47 5.03 -14.18
N ILE A 46 -2.62 4.43 -13.82
CA ILE A 46 -3.93 5.08 -13.86
C ILE A 46 -3.97 6.30 -12.94
N VAL A 47 -3.57 6.15 -11.67
CA VAL A 47 -3.57 7.26 -10.68
C VAL A 47 -2.81 8.48 -11.21
N ILE A 48 -1.66 8.28 -11.85
CA ILE A 48 -0.83 9.38 -12.33
C ILE A 48 -1.35 9.93 -13.66
N MET A 49 -1.71 9.07 -14.62
CA MET A 49 -2.20 9.51 -15.93
C MET A 49 -3.53 10.26 -15.84
N GLU A 50 -4.43 9.81 -14.96
CA GLU A 50 -5.72 10.46 -14.68
C GLU A 50 -5.60 11.60 -13.67
N ASN A 51 -4.39 11.88 -13.17
CA ASN A 51 -4.10 12.95 -12.23
C ASN A 51 -5.00 12.90 -10.98
N LEU A 52 -5.19 11.69 -10.44
CA LEU A 52 -5.99 11.50 -9.24
C LEU A 52 -5.18 11.97 -8.02
N PRO A 53 -5.73 12.85 -7.17
CA PRO A 53 -5.10 13.21 -5.90
C PRO A 53 -5.18 11.99 -4.98
N ALA A 54 -4.07 11.29 -4.82
CA ALA A 54 -4.05 10.04 -4.07
C ALA A 54 -2.78 9.95 -3.23
N LEU A 55 -2.97 10.01 -1.92
CA LEU A 55 -1.98 9.57 -0.95
C LEU A 55 -2.21 8.08 -0.68
N PHE A 56 -1.25 7.25 -1.05
CA PHE A 56 -1.37 5.80 -0.96
C PHE A 56 -0.09 5.15 -0.43
N ALA A 57 -0.24 3.96 0.14
CA ALA A 57 0.86 3.08 0.48
C ALA A 57 1.27 2.30 -0.78
N GLY A 58 2.54 2.38 -1.14
CA GLY A 58 3.13 1.60 -2.23
C GLY A 58 4.20 0.65 -1.72
N VAL A 59 4.20 -0.59 -2.22
CA VAL A 59 5.30 -1.53 -2.00
C VAL A 59 6.38 -1.25 -3.06
N VAL A 60 7.55 -0.80 -2.62
CA VAL A 60 8.69 -0.49 -3.48
C VAL A 60 9.73 -1.57 -3.32
N VAL A 61 10.04 -2.25 -4.42
CA VAL A 61 11.09 -3.26 -4.50
C VAL A 61 12.34 -2.63 -5.06
N PHE A 62 13.45 -2.76 -4.36
CA PHE A 62 14.77 -2.31 -4.74
C PHE A 62 15.60 -3.47 -5.30
N ARG A 63 16.63 -3.15 -6.09
CA ARG A 63 17.55 -4.14 -6.67
C ARG A 63 18.48 -4.78 -5.65
N SER A 64 18.68 -4.15 -4.49
CA SER A 64 19.52 -4.66 -3.39
C SER A 64 18.93 -4.25 -2.05
N ASP A 65 19.15 -5.10 -1.06
CA ASP A 65 18.90 -4.94 0.37
C ASP A 65 19.75 -3.84 1.04
N ALA A 66 20.92 -3.53 0.48
CA ALA A 66 21.81 -2.47 0.98
C ALA A 66 21.19 -1.05 0.91
N PHE A 67 20.08 -0.88 0.20
CA PHE A 67 19.54 0.44 -0.11
C PHE A 67 18.64 1.02 0.98
N VAL A 68 17.94 0.19 1.75
CA VAL A 68 16.80 0.67 2.55
C VAL A 68 17.23 1.34 3.87
N SER A 69 18.38 0.96 4.43
CA SER A 69 18.86 1.49 5.72
C SER A 69 19.73 2.75 5.62
N GLN A 70 20.13 3.19 4.42
CA GLN A 70 21.08 4.30 4.20
C GLN A 70 20.69 5.23 3.04
N SER A 71 19.45 5.14 2.53
CA SER A 71 19.06 5.88 1.33
C SER A 71 18.94 7.38 1.61
N ARG A 72 20.05 8.11 1.42
CA ARG A 72 20.04 9.58 1.30
C ARG A 72 18.99 10.08 0.30
N MET A 73 18.60 9.24 -0.66
CA MET A 73 17.57 9.53 -1.65
C MET A 73 16.15 9.54 -1.05
N LEU A 74 15.81 8.62 -0.14
CA LEU A 74 14.50 8.66 0.54
C LEU A 74 14.39 9.91 1.42
N ASP A 75 15.48 10.26 2.10
CA ASP A 75 15.58 11.47 2.92
C ASP A 75 15.51 12.74 2.05
N GLN A 76 16.24 12.79 0.93
CA GLN A 76 16.23 13.90 -0.03
C GLN A 76 14.85 14.10 -0.70
N ALA A 77 14.16 13.01 -1.01
CA ALA A 77 12.83 13.04 -1.59
C ALA A 77 11.72 13.29 -0.54
N ASN A 78 12.09 13.36 0.75
CA ASN A 78 11.18 13.51 1.89
C ASN A 78 10.03 12.48 1.85
N LEU A 79 10.37 11.23 1.49
CA LEU A 79 9.40 10.14 1.40
C LEU A 79 9.26 9.46 2.77
N SER A 80 8.03 9.27 3.21
CA SER A 80 7.81 8.57 4.48
C SER A 80 7.85 7.06 4.25
N VAL A 81 8.87 6.43 4.85
CA VAL A 81 8.96 4.98 4.97
C VAL A 81 8.05 4.54 6.11
N LEU A 82 7.04 3.73 5.81
CA LEU A 82 6.11 3.19 6.80
C LEU A 82 6.66 1.91 7.43
N ASN A 83 7.25 1.04 6.61
CA ASN A 83 7.92 -0.18 7.04
C ASN A 83 8.97 -0.63 6.02
N MET A 84 9.89 -1.49 6.43
CA MET A 84 10.95 -2.04 5.57
C MET A 84 11.33 -3.48 5.92
N PHE A 85 11.61 -4.27 4.89
CA PHE A 85 12.14 -5.61 5.04
C PHE A 85 12.98 -6.03 3.83
N GLY A 86 14.25 -6.39 4.07
CA GLY A 86 15.18 -6.77 3.02
C GLY A 86 15.34 -5.67 1.95
N ASN A 87 15.07 -6.01 0.70
CA ASN A 87 15.11 -5.09 -0.44
C ASN A 87 13.74 -4.41 -0.73
N THR A 88 12.80 -4.46 0.20
CA THR A 88 11.44 -3.96 -0.03
C THR A 88 11.04 -2.98 1.07
N ALA A 89 10.29 -1.94 0.71
CA ALA A 89 9.74 -0.98 1.66
C ALA A 89 8.30 -0.63 1.32
N ILE A 90 7.50 -0.33 2.35
CA ILE A 90 6.22 0.33 2.18
C ILE A 90 6.45 1.82 2.34
N LEU A 91 6.23 2.57 1.25
CA LEU A 91 6.35 4.03 1.23
C LEU A 91 4.97 4.66 1.16
N LEU A 92 4.81 5.79 1.84
CA LEU A 92 3.68 6.68 1.64
C LEU A 92 3.98 7.61 0.46
N LEU A 93 3.24 7.46 -0.63
CA LEU A 93 3.49 8.10 -1.92
C LEU A 93 2.32 8.99 -2.34
N ASN A 94 2.64 10.15 -2.91
CA ASN A 94 1.72 10.97 -3.70
C ASN A 94 2.11 10.89 -5.19
N SER A 95 1.20 11.21 -6.11
CA SER A 95 1.44 11.14 -7.56
C SER A 95 2.73 11.87 -8.01
N PRO A 96 3.08 13.06 -7.47
CA PRO A 96 4.33 13.76 -7.82
C PRO A 96 5.62 13.06 -7.39
N ASP A 97 5.55 12.15 -6.41
CA ASP A 97 6.72 11.43 -5.89
C ASP A 97 7.18 10.30 -6.80
N ILE A 98 6.27 9.82 -7.66
CA ILE A 98 6.48 8.60 -8.44
C ILE A 98 7.49 8.80 -9.58
N PRO A 99 7.40 9.82 -10.45
CA PRO A 99 8.34 9.95 -11.56
C PRO A 99 9.82 10.06 -11.11
N PRO A 100 10.18 10.88 -10.09
CA PRO A 100 11.55 10.89 -9.56
C PRO A 100 11.98 9.51 -9.05
N LEU A 101 11.12 8.83 -8.28
CA LEU A 101 11.41 7.50 -7.74
C LEU A 101 11.60 6.45 -8.85
N LEU A 102 10.87 6.56 -9.97
CA LEU A 102 11.03 5.66 -11.11
C LEU A 102 12.35 5.86 -11.87
N LYS A 103 12.92 7.07 -11.87
CA LYS A 103 14.21 7.36 -12.51
C LYS A 103 15.39 6.76 -11.74
N GLU A 104 15.18 6.44 -10.46
CA GLU A 104 16.20 5.84 -9.62
C GLU A 104 16.55 4.42 -10.09
N ARG A 105 17.85 4.20 -10.33
CA ARG A 105 18.38 2.92 -10.84
C ARG A 105 18.19 1.78 -9.83
N SER A 106 18.21 2.11 -8.54
CA SER A 106 18.03 1.17 -7.44
C SER A 106 16.61 0.65 -7.35
N VAL A 107 15.61 1.42 -7.77
CA VAL A 107 14.21 0.99 -7.78
C VAL A 107 14.04 -0.04 -8.89
N LYS A 108 13.57 -1.23 -8.52
CA LYS A 108 13.23 -2.31 -9.46
C LYS A 108 11.78 -2.15 -9.92
N LYS A 109 10.83 -2.06 -8.97
CA LYS A 109 9.40 -1.99 -9.27
C LYS A 109 8.62 -1.35 -8.12
N ILE A 110 7.51 -0.69 -8.44
CA ILE A 110 6.60 -0.04 -7.50
C ILE A 110 5.21 -0.64 -7.69
N TYR A 111 4.60 -1.11 -6.61
CA TYR A 111 3.26 -1.68 -6.60
C TYR A 111 2.32 -0.85 -5.74
N TYR A 112 1.09 -0.65 -6.20
CA TYR A 112 0.05 -0.05 -5.37
C TYR A 112 -0.38 -1.09 -4.32
N LEU A 113 -0.38 -0.71 -3.04
CA LEU A 113 -0.88 -1.58 -1.98
C LEU A 113 -2.30 -1.17 -1.59
N CYS A 114 -2.47 0.04 -1.07
CA CYS A 114 -3.77 0.53 -0.63
C CYS A 114 -3.76 2.04 -0.38
N ARG A 115 -4.95 2.62 -0.20
CA ARG A 115 -5.07 3.96 0.39
C ARG A 115 -4.53 3.94 1.82
N GLN A 116 -3.91 5.03 2.25
CA GLN A 116 -3.24 5.11 3.56
C GLN A 116 -4.10 4.59 4.73
N GLY A 117 -5.41 4.86 4.74
CA GLY A 117 -6.32 4.47 5.82
C GLY A 117 -6.62 2.96 5.92
N ALA A 118 -6.23 2.14 4.94
CA ALA A 118 -6.43 0.70 4.96
C ALA A 118 -5.23 -0.07 5.53
N LEU A 119 -4.04 0.54 5.57
CA LEU A 119 -2.82 -0.11 6.05
C LEU A 119 -2.93 -0.64 7.49
N PRO A 120 -3.55 0.10 8.46
CA PRO A 120 -3.71 -0.40 9.83
C PRO A 120 -4.57 -1.66 9.99
N ARG A 121 -5.23 -2.12 8.91
CA ARG A 121 -6.01 -3.37 8.89
C ARG A 121 -5.12 -4.61 8.70
N LEU A 122 -3.85 -4.42 8.32
CA LEU A 122 -2.90 -5.53 8.15
C LEU A 122 -2.29 -5.91 9.50
N ASP A 123 -2.30 -7.20 9.80
CA ASP A 123 -1.47 -7.75 10.87
C ASP A 123 0.02 -7.52 10.57
N PRO A 124 0.84 -7.13 11.56
CA PRO A 124 2.27 -6.88 11.33
C PRO A 124 3.01 -8.08 10.71
N ALA A 125 2.72 -9.32 11.12
CA ALA A 125 3.39 -10.48 10.54
C ALA A 125 2.95 -10.71 9.09
N PHE A 126 1.68 -10.41 8.77
CA PHE A 126 1.18 -10.45 7.41
C PHE A 126 1.80 -9.36 6.52
N GLU A 127 1.93 -8.14 7.02
CA GLU A 127 2.62 -7.04 6.33
C GLU A 127 4.07 -7.40 6.00
N MET A 128 4.77 -8.04 6.95
CA MET A 128 6.13 -8.54 6.71
C MET A 128 6.18 -9.64 5.64
N ASP A 129 5.22 -10.58 5.64
CA ASP A 129 5.15 -11.62 4.59
C ASP A 129 4.86 -11.02 3.21
N ILE A 130 4.02 -9.98 3.14
CA ILE A 130 3.78 -9.21 1.93
C ILE A 130 5.12 -8.65 1.42
N MET A 131 5.83 -7.85 2.22
CA MET A 131 7.10 -7.26 1.79
C MET A 131 8.13 -8.31 1.35
N ARG A 132 8.25 -9.41 2.10
CA ARG A 132 9.15 -10.52 1.76
C ARG A 132 8.83 -11.10 0.37
N ARG A 133 7.56 -11.40 0.09
CA ARG A 133 7.14 -12.04 -1.17
C ARG A 133 7.33 -11.13 -2.37
N PHE A 134 7.01 -9.85 -2.24
CA PHE A 134 7.29 -8.87 -3.30
C PHE A 134 8.79 -8.74 -3.56
N GLY A 135 9.61 -8.73 -2.50
CA GLY A 135 11.08 -8.72 -2.61
C GLY A 135 11.64 -9.93 -3.37
N GLU A 136 11.06 -11.11 -3.11
CA GLU A 136 11.39 -12.38 -3.76
C GLU A 136 10.81 -12.53 -5.19
N GLY A 137 9.90 -11.65 -5.62
CA GLY A 137 9.18 -11.78 -6.89
C GLY A 137 8.14 -12.91 -6.90
N LYS A 138 7.54 -13.18 -5.74
CA LYS A 138 6.52 -14.23 -5.50
C LYS A 138 5.15 -13.63 -5.16
N GLU A 139 4.87 -12.41 -5.60
CA GLU A 139 3.58 -11.75 -5.39
C GLU A 139 2.42 -12.45 -6.11
N ASP A 140 2.72 -13.22 -7.16
CA ASP A 140 1.76 -14.01 -7.93
C ASP A 140 1.58 -15.44 -7.37
N ASP A 141 2.42 -15.88 -6.42
CA ASP A 141 2.27 -17.19 -5.78
C ASP A 141 1.09 -17.14 -4.79
N PRO A 142 0.09 -18.03 -4.93
CA PRO A 142 -1.08 -18.00 -4.06
C PRO A 142 -0.72 -18.37 -2.61
N ILE A 143 -1.32 -17.65 -1.67
CA ILE A 143 -1.17 -17.91 -0.23
C ILE A 143 -2.51 -17.92 0.48
N ASP A 144 -2.56 -18.67 1.57
CA ASP A 144 -3.66 -18.64 2.51
C ASP A 144 -3.47 -17.50 3.50
N PHE A 145 -4.53 -16.73 3.72
CA PHE A 145 -4.60 -15.75 4.78
C PHE A 145 -6.04 -15.62 5.26
N LEU A 146 -6.19 -15.05 6.44
CA LEU A 146 -7.47 -14.86 7.11
C LEU A 146 -7.93 -13.43 6.90
N ILE A 147 -9.22 -13.26 6.64
CA ILE A 147 -9.90 -11.98 6.62
C ILE A 147 -11.00 -11.98 7.68
N ARG A 148 -11.11 -10.86 8.41
CA ARG A 148 -12.19 -10.65 9.39
C ARG A 148 -13.14 -9.57 8.90
N PHE A 149 -14.41 -9.91 8.86
CA PHE A 149 -15.49 -8.97 8.57
C PHE A 149 -15.99 -8.29 9.84
N ARG A 150 -16.51 -7.07 9.69
CA ARG A 150 -17.18 -6.32 10.76
C ARG A 150 -18.46 -7.02 11.24
N GLU A 151 -19.19 -7.62 10.30
CA GLU A 151 -20.47 -8.30 10.51
C GLU A 151 -20.40 -9.67 9.82
N PRO A 152 -21.30 -10.62 10.17
CA PRO A 152 -21.39 -11.88 9.46
C PRO A 152 -21.49 -11.67 7.93
N PRO A 153 -20.53 -12.19 7.15
CA PRO A 153 -20.50 -12.00 5.71
C PRO A 153 -21.57 -12.83 5.00
N GLY A 154 -22.10 -12.29 3.91
CA GLY A 154 -23.13 -12.94 3.08
C GLY A 154 -22.69 -13.17 1.64
N GLU A 155 -23.64 -13.53 0.78
CA GLU A 155 -23.40 -13.83 -0.64
C GLU A 155 -22.75 -12.65 -1.42
N LYS A 156 -23.06 -11.41 -1.03
CA LYS A 156 -22.43 -10.21 -1.62
C LYS A 156 -20.94 -10.13 -1.27
N ASP A 157 -20.57 -10.49 -0.05
CA ASP A 157 -19.17 -10.48 0.40
C ASP A 157 -18.37 -11.59 -0.32
N GLU A 158 -18.99 -12.75 -0.53
CA GLU A 158 -18.43 -13.85 -1.32
C GLU A 158 -18.10 -13.42 -2.74
N LYS A 159 -19.06 -12.83 -3.46
CA LYS A 159 -18.84 -12.31 -4.81
C LYS A 159 -17.75 -11.25 -4.88
N LEU A 160 -17.61 -10.42 -3.84
CA LEU A 160 -16.55 -9.40 -3.78
C LEU A 160 -15.17 -10.03 -3.57
N VAL A 161 -15.05 -11.03 -2.71
CA VAL A 161 -13.80 -11.77 -2.48
C VAL A 161 -13.37 -12.48 -3.77
N GLU A 162 -14.31 -13.16 -4.45
CA GLU A 162 -14.05 -13.85 -5.72
C GLU A 162 -13.71 -12.87 -6.85
N ALA A 163 -14.44 -11.76 -6.98
CA ALA A 163 -14.14 -10.72 -7.97
C ALA A 163 -12.80 -10.02 -7.71
N ALA A 164 -12.35 -9.97 -6.45
CA ALA A 164 -11.01 -9.54 -6.09
C ALA A 164 -9.93 -10.58 -6.47
N GLY A 165 -10.31 -11.78 -6.94
CA GLY A 165 -9.39 -12.81 -7.42
C GLY A 165 -8.91 -13.77 -6.33
N PHE A 166 -9.70 -13.97 -5.29
CA PHE A 166 -9.42 -14.89 -4.18
C PHE A 166 -10.46 -16.01 -4.11
N THR A 167 -10.00 -17.20 -3.71
CA THR A 167 -10.86 -18.36 -3.45
C THR A 167 -11.11 -18.49 -1.94
N ILE A 168 -12.33 -18.77 -1.53
CA ILE A 168 -12.68 -18.98 -0.12
C ILE A 168 -12.43 -20.46 0.25
N GLN A 169 -11.53 -20.72 1.19
CA GLN A 169 -11.22 -22.07 1.67
C GLN A 169 -12.08 -22.51 2.84
N ALA A 170 -12.34 -21.60 3.77
CA ALA A 170 -13.11 -21.90 4.97
C ALA A 170 -13.89 -20.67 5.45
N ARG A 171 -15.06 -20.93 6.07
CA ARG A 171 -15.96 -19.91 6.60
C ARG A 171 -16.24 -20.21 8.08
N THR A 172 -15.86 -19.30 8.97
CA THR A 172 -16.07 -19.45 10.42
C THR A 172 -16.58 -18.16 11.03
N GLY A 173 -17.90 -18.03 11.17
CA GLY A 173 -18.53 -16.81 11.69
C GLY A 173 -18.15 -15.58 10.85
N THR A 174 -17.50 -14.59 11.47
CA THR A 174 -16.99 -13.38 10.79
C THR A 174 -15.60 -13.53 10.19
N ILE A 175 -14.98 -14.70 10.29
CA ILE A 175 -13.60 -14.95 9.85
C ILE A 175 -13.60 -15.96 8.72
N TRP A 176 -13.05 -15.58 7.58
CA TRP A 176 -12.89 -16.46 6.42
C TRP A 176 -11.41 -16.68 6.12
N VAL A 177 -11.06 -17.90 5.71
CA VAL A 177 -9.75 -18.22 5.12
C VAL A 177 -9.90 -18.08 3.61
N VAL A 178 -9.04 -17.28 3.01
CA VAL A 178 -9.00 -17.06 1.56
C VAL A 178 -7.63 -17.37 1.00
N THR A 179 -7.59 -17.80 -0.25
CA THR A 179 -6.36 -18.11 -0.99
C THR A 179 -6.29 -17.28 -2.25
N GLY A 180 -5.13 -16.70 -2.53
CA GLY A 180 -4.89 -16.02 -3.80
C GLY A 180 -3.55 -15.30 -3.83
N PRO A 181 -3.19 -14.72 -4.99
CA PRO A 181 -1.96 -13.97 -5.15
C PRO A 181 -2.05 -12.62 -4.43
N LEU A 182 -0.96 -12.22 -3.78
CA LEU A 182 -0.87 -10.93 -3.10
C LEU A 182 -0.95 -9.74 -4.06
N ARG A 183 -0.63 -9.94 -5.34
CA ARG A 183 -0.80 -8.91 -6.38
C ARG A 183 -2.24 -8.40 -6.46
N HIS A 184 -3.24 -9.22 -6.11
CA HIS A 184 -4.64 -8.84 -6.12
C HIS A 184 -5.14 -8.24 -4.80
N LEU A 185 -4.33 -8.31 -3.73
CA LEU A 185 -4.68 -7.81 -2.40
C LEU A 185 -5.21 -6.36 -2.39
N PRO A 186 -4.71 -5.43 -3.22
CA PRO A 186 -5.25 -4.07 -3.25
C PRO A 186 -6.75 -3.98 -3.51
N ARG A 187 -7.32 -4.87 -4.33
CA ARG A 187 -8.76 -4.90 -4.60
C ARG A 187 -9.54 -5.34 -3.37
N LEU A 188 -8.97 -6.27 -2.62
CA LEU A 188 -9.58 -6.77 -1.38
C LEU A 188 -9.48 -5.75 -0.24
N LEU A 189 -8.39 -4.97 -0.18
CA LEU A 189 -8.19 -3.89 0.80
C LEU A 189 -9.14 -2.71 0.62
N GLU A 190 -9.79 -2.57 -0.54
CA GLU A 190 -10.82 -1.58 -0.79
C GLU A 190 -12.18 -1.95 -0.20
N ASN A 191 -12.34 -3.18 0.31
CA ASN A 191 -13.56 -3.60 0.97
C ASN A 191 -13.60 -3.13 2.43
N ASP A 192 -14.43 -2.12 2.72
CA ASP A 192 -14.60 -1.54 4.06
C ASP A 192 -15.35 -2.43 5.07
N ARG A 193 -15.97 -3.53 4.61
CA ARG A 193 -16.55 -4.54 5.50
C ARG A 193 -15.47 -5.45 6.09
N ILE A 194 -14.33 -5.60 5.43
CA ILE A 194 -13.17 -6.32 5.96
C ILE A 194 -12.36 -5.37 6.84
N ILE A 195 -12.22 -5.72 8.10
CA ILE A 195 -11.60 -4.88 9.14
C ILE A 195 -10.21 -5.36 9.54
N TYR A 196 -9.84 -6.59 9.20
CA TYR A 196 -8.54 -7.15 9.55
C TYR A 196 -8.09 -8.24 8.56
N TYR A 197 -6.78 -8.29 8.31
CA TYR A 197 -6.11 -9.26 7.43
C TYR A 197 -4.91 -9.84 8.17
N GLU A 198 -4.84 -11.16 8.30
CA GLU A 198 -3.78 -11.82 9.06
C GLU A 198 -3.25 -13.05 8.32
N ALA A 199 -1.96 -13.36 8.52
CA ALA A 199 -1.36 -14.53 7.92
C ALA A 199 -2.05 -15.80 8.46
N ALA A 200 -2.39 -16.73 7.58
CA ALA A 200 -2.90 -18.02 8.04
C ALA A 200 -1.77 -18.74 8.77
N SER A 201 -1.90 -18.90 10.09
CA SER A 201 -1.05 -19.82 10.82
C SER A 201 -1.29 -21.20 10.24
N LYS A 202 -0.30 -21.77 9.55
CA LYS A 202 -0.33 -23.19 9.19
C LYS A 202 -0.19 -23.98 10.49
N ALA A 203 -1.30 -24.16 11.20
CA ALA A 203 -1.47 -25.31 12.05
C ALA A 203 -1.36 -26.51 11.10
N ARG A 204 -0.14 -27.06 10.97
CA ARG A 204 0.09 -28.35 10.33
C ARG A 204 -0.64 -29.39 11.18
N THR A 205 -1.93 -29.58 10.95
CA THR A 205 -2.57 -30.86 11.22
C THR A 205 -2.01 -31.83 10.19
N LYS A 206 -0.93 -32.50 10.60
CA LYS A 206 -0.61 -33.83 10.08
C LYS A 206 -1.53 -34.83 10.76
#